data_AF-A0A847M2C8-F1
#
_entry.id   AF-A0A847M2C8-F1
#
_cell.length_a   1.000
_cell.length_b   1.000
_cell.length_c   1.000
_cell.angle_alpha   90.00
_cell.angle_beta   90.00
_cell.angle_gamma   90.00
#
_symmetry.space_group_name_H-M   'P 1'
#
loop_
_entity.id
_entity.type
_entity.pdbx_description
1 polymer ?
#
loop_
_entity_poly.entity_id
_entity_poly.type
_entity_poly.pdbx_seq_one_letter_code
_entity_poly.pdbx_strand_id
1 'polypeptide(L)'
;MEGEKKRIGNEDVTFYYSRERRLSKAPERVQRLHSGAFGRRPGLFRSLVATKSMAFLFLAILMLSATAMVMSFLLQNDSNQNILGNSFTLKAFRFQGATYVAIQKQACSKDAYTGPLEVALSPYLKESPKDHYPIQVQQLTISLKPTEEFRFSVPFEAEKLVVLLKCKDDMVKFTIPVR
;
A
#
# COMPACT_ATOMS: atom_id res chain seq x y z
N MET A 1 -36.11 -54.09 -27.70
CA MET A 1 -35.59 -52.84 -27.11
C MET A 1 -34.38 -53.22 -26.27
N GLU A 2 -33.17 -52.84 -26.67
CA GLU A 2 -31.94 -53.16 -25.93
C GLU A 2 -31.87 -52.32 -24.64
N GLY A 3 -31.93 -52.98 -23.48
CA GLY A 3 -31.76 -52.39 -22.15
C GLY A 3 -30.34 -52.61 -21.63
N GLU A 4 -29.88 -51.74 -20.73
CA GLU A 4 -28.54 -51.83 -20.14
C GLU A 4 -28.52 -52.96 -19.09
N LYS A 5 -27.68 -53.98 -19.29
CA LYS A 5 -27.56 -55.10 -18.33
C LYS A 5 -26.53 -54.75 -17.26
N LYS A 6 -26.93 -54.77 -15.99
CA LYS A 6 -26.01 -54.62 -14.85
C LYS A 6 -26.21 -55.76 -13.87
N ARG A 7 -25.08 -56.36 -13.44
CA ARG A 7 -25.03 -57.34 -12.34
C ARG A 7 -25.24 -56.61 -11.02
N ILE A 8 -26.29 -56.97 -10.29
CA ILE A 8 -26.48 -56.51 -8.91
C ILE A 8 -26.52 -57.76 -8.03
N GLY A 9 -25.48 -57.97 -7.23
CA GLY A 9 -25.28 -59.25 -6.53
C GLY A 9 -25.02 -60.39 -7.51
N ASN A 10 -25.77 -61.50 -7.37
CA ASN A 10 -25.66 -62.70 -8.23
C ASN A 10 -26.67 -62.76 -9.38
N GLU A 11 -27.49 -61.71 -9.58
CA GLU A 11 -28.53 -61.69 -10.62
C GLU A 11 -28.24 -60.64 -11.71
N ASP A 12 -28.59 -61.01 -12.95
CA ASP A 12 -28.51 -60.14 -14.12
C ASP A 12 -29.79 -59.32 -14.27
N VAL A 13 -29.76 -58.05 -13.84
CA VAL A 13 -30.90 -57.15 -13.93
C VAL A 13 -30.78 -56.29 -15.20
N THR A 14 -31.83 -56.28 -16.02
CA THR A 14 -31.89 -55.46 -17.24
C THR A 14 -32.64 -54.17 -16.97
N PHE A 15 -31.95 -53.03 -17.08
CA PHE A 15 -32.52 -51.70 -16.92
C PHE A 15 -33.02 -51.17 -18.27
N TYR A 16 -34.33 -51.02 -18.41
CA TYR A 16 -34.95 -50.45 -19.62
C TYR A 16 -34.94 -48.92 -19.63
N TYR A 17 -34.64 -48.30 -18.50
CA TYR A 17 -34.58 -46.85 -18.36
C TYR A 17 -33.14 -46.34 -18.54
N SER A 18 -32.88 -45.58 -19.60
CA SER A 18 -31.64 -44.83 -19.79
C SER A 18 -31.91 -43.34 -19.70
N ARG A 19 -31.30 -42.68 -18.70
CA ARG A 19 -31.41 -41.24 -18.49
C ARG A 19 -30.86 -40.44 -19.68
N GLU A 20 -29.74 -40.89 -20.25
CA GLU A 20 -29.07 -40.25 -21.38
C GLU A 20 -29.95 -40.28 -22.63
N ARG A 21 -30.61 -41.42 -22.91
CA ARG A 21 -31.54 -41.57 -24.04
C ARG A 21 -32.79 -40.68 -23.91
N ARG A 22 -33.22 -40.36 -22.68
CA ARG A 22 -34.30 -39.37 -22.46
C ARG A 22 -33.81 -37.94 -22.66
N LEU A 23 -32.61 -37.64 -22.18
CA LEU A 23 -32.00 -36.32 -22.31
C LEU A 23 -31.73 -35.99 -23.79
N SER A 24 -31.32 -36.95 -24.62
CA SER A 24 -31.09 -36.72 -26.05
C SER A 24 -32.36 -36.36 -26.83
N LYS A 25 -33.54 -36.74 -26.33
CA LYS A 25 -34.85 -36.39 -26.90
C LYS A 25 -35.49 -35.16 -26.24
N ALA A 26 -34.87 -34.60 -25.19
CA ALA A 26 -35.41 -33.44 -24.50
C ALA A 26 -35.21 -32.15 -25.32
N PRO A 27 -36.01 -31.09 -25.09
CA PRO A 27 -35.79 -29.79 -25.73
C PRO A 27 -34.40 -29.22 -25.44
N GLU A 28 -33.86 -28.43 -26.36
CA GLU A 28 -32.47 -27.94 -26.32
C GLU A 28 -32.14 -27.19 -25.02
N ARG A 29 -33.08 -26.42 -24.45
CA ARG A 29 -32.92 -25.74 -23.16
C ARG A 29 -32.67 -26.73 -22.01
N VAL A 30 -33.36 -27.87 -22.00
CA VAL A 30 -33.23 -28.93 -20.98
C VAL A 30 -31.91 -29.67 -21.16
N GLN A 31 -31.52 -29.96 -22.41
CA GLN A 31 -30.21 -30.55 -22.71
C GLN A 31 -29.06 -29.67 -22.22
N ARG A 32 -29.10 -28.36 -22.52
CA ARG A 32 -28.08 -27.39 -22.11
C ARG A 32 -28.01 -27.21 -20.59
N LEU A 33 -29.13 -27.34 -19.89
CA LEU A 33 -29.17 -27.30 -18.41
C LEU A 33 -28.46 -28.52 -17.81
N HIS A 34 -28.68 -29.71 -18.37
CA HIS A 34 -28.07 -30.96 -17.90
C HIS A 34 -26.64 -31.17 -18.41
N SER A 35 -26.22 -30.50 -19.48
CA SER A 35 -24.84 -30.57 -20.01
C SER A 35 -23.82 -29.74 -19.21
N GLY A 36 -24.26 -29.01 -18.17
CA GLY A 36 -23.39 -28.15 -17.37
C GLY A 36 -22.98 -26.84 -18.04
N ALA A 37 -23.48 -26.56 -19.26
CA ALA A 37 -23.14 -25.37 -20.02
C ALA A 37 -23.56 -24.05 -19.32
N PHE A 38 -24.64 -24.09 -18.52
CA PHE A 38 -25.12 -22.94 -17.74
C PHE A 38 -24.37 -22.73 -16.41
N GLY A 39 -23.49 -23.64 -15.99
CA GLY A 39 -22.73 -23.55 -14.73
C GLY A 39 -21.43 -22.74 -14.81
N ARG A 40 -21.02 -22.30 -16.01
CA ARG A 40 -19.79 -21.51 -16.18
C ARG A 40 -20.03 -20.08 -15.70
N ARG A 41 -19.76 -19.83 -14.41
CA ARG A 41 -19.70 -18.49 -13.85
C ARG A 41 -18.72 -17.66 -14.70
N PRO A 42 -19.15 -16.52 -15.27
CA PRO A 42 -18.21 -15.65 -15.98
C PRO A 42 -17.07 -15.30 -15.01
N GLY A 43 -15.82 -15.44 -15.47
CA GLY A 43 -14.66 -15.05 -14.66
C GLY A 43 -14.77 -13.59 -14.22
N LEU A 44 -14.09 -13.22 -13.13
CA LEU A 44 -14.20 -11.90 -12.48
C LEU A 44 -14.11 -10.74 -13.49
N PHE A 45 -13.13 -10.77 -14.40
CA PHE A 45 -12.99 -9.72 -15.42
C PHE A 45 -14.13 -9.69 -16.44
N ARG A 46 -14.72 -10.85 -16.76
CA ARG A 46 -15.83 -10.95 -17.71
C ARG A 46 -17.15 -10.49 -17.09
N SER A 47 -17.33 -10.62 -15.77
CA SER A 47 -18.50 -10.06 -15.08
C SER A 47 -18.38 -8.55 -14.87
N LEU A 48 -17.17 -8.04 -14.59
CA LEU A 48 -16.92 -6.60 -14.40
C LEU A 48 -17.10 -5.78 -15.68
N VAL A 49 -16.89 -6.37 -16.86
CA VAL A 49 -17.05 -5.71 -18.17
C VAL A 49 -18.28 -6.24 -18.94
N ALA A 50 -19.22 -6.89 -18.23
CA ALA A 50 -20.35 -7.59 -18.86
C ALA A 50 -21.32 -6.68 -19.63
N THR A 51 -21.43 -5.40 -19.25
CA THR A 51 -22.28 -4.41 -19.90
C THR A 51 -21.51 -3.12 -20.14
N LYS A 52 -21.93 -2.30 -21.12
CA LYS A 52 -21.27 -1.01 -21.42
C LYS A 52 -21.21 -0.08 -20.19
N SER A 53 -22.25 -0.10 -19.35
CA SER A 53 -22.27 0.68 -18.10
C SER A 53 -21.26 0.16 -17.07
N MET A 54 -21.13 -1.15 -16.92
CA MET A 54 -20.17 -1.75 -15.98
C MET A 54 -18.72 -1.58 -16.48
N ALA A 55 -18.50 -1.69 -17.79
CA ALA A 55 -17.22 -1.38 -18.42
C ALA A 55 -16.79 0.08 -18.18
N PHE A 56 -17.73 1.03 -18.29
CA PHE A 56 -17.46 2.45 -18.02
C PHE A 56 -17.16 2.69 -16.54
N LEU A 57 -17.93 2.07 -15.63
CA LEU A 57 -17.70 2.18 -14.19
C LEU A 57 -16.33 1.60 -13.81
N PHE A 58 -15.97 0.43 -14.36
CA PHE A 58 -14.66 -0.17 -14.16
C PHE A 58 -13.52 0.74 -14.65
N LEU A 59 -13.67 1.35 -15.83
CA LEU A 59 -12.72 2.33 -16.35
C LEU A 59 -12.58 3.55 -15.41
N ALA A 60 -13.70 4.06 -14.89
CA ALA A 60 -13.70 5.19 -13.96
C ALA A 60 -12.95 4.86 -12.65
N ILE A 61 -13.17 3.66 -12.09
CA ILE A 61 -12.41 3.19 -10.92
C ILE A 61 -10.92 3.11 -11.25
N LEU A 62 -10.57 2.54 -12.40
CA LEU A 62 -9.17 2.39 -12.83
C LEU A 62 -8.48 3.75 -12.95
N MET A 63 -9.15 4.74 -13.56
CA MET A 63 -8.64 6.12 -13.68
C MET A 63 -8.49 6.80 -12.31
N LEU A 64 -9.46 6.61 -11.41
CA LEU A 64 -9.38 7.13 -10.04
C LEU A 64 -8.19 6.51 -9.28
N SER A 65 -8.04 5.19 -9.35
CA SER A 65 -6.92 4.48 -8.73
C SER A 65 -5.57 4.92 -9.31
N ALA A 66 -5.47 5.08 -10.62
CA ALA A 66 -4.26 5.59 -11.28
C ALA A 66 -3.93 7.02 -10.81
N THR A 67 -4.93 7.90 -10.75
CA THR A 67 -4.75 9.28 -10.28
C THR A 67 -4.32 9.32 -8.81
N ALA A 68 -4.93 8.50 -7.95
CA ALA A 68 -4.56 8.38 -6.55
C ALA A 68 -3.12 7.86 -6.38
N MET A 69 -2.70 6.88 -7.21
CA MET A 69 -1.34 6.36 -7.20
C MET A 69 -0.32 7.42 -7.63
N VAL A 70 -0.60 8.17 -8.70
CA VAL A 70 0.24 9.28 -9.17
C VAL A 70 0.33 10.38 -8.11
N MET A 71 -0.81 10.77 -7.52
CA MET A 71 -0.82 11.74 -6.42
C MET A 71 -0.03 11.26 -5.21
N SER A 72 -0.16 9.99 -4.81
CA SER A 72 0.61 9.42 -3.69
C SER A 72 2.12 9.48 -3.95
N PHE A 73 2.56 9.22 -5.18
CA PHE A 73 3.96 9.33 -5.58
C PHE A 73 4.44 10.79 -5.62
N LEU A 74 3.64 11.71 -6.17
CA LEU A 74 3.98 13.14 -6.24
C LEU A 74 3.95 13.83 -4.86
N LEU A 75 3.06 13.39 -3.97
CA LEU A 75 2.94 13.85 -2.59
C LEU A 75 3.73 12.99 -1.62
N GLN A 76 4.64 12.13 -2.11
CA GLN A 76 5.46 11.29 -1.26
C GLN A 76 6.31 12.20 -0.37
N ASN A 77 5.80 12.39 0.83
CA ASN A 77 6.36 13.27 1.81
C ASN A 77 7.55 12.49 2.36
N ASP A 78 8.78 12.93 2.04
CA ASP A 78 10.06 12.37 2.52
C ASP A 78 10.15 12.29 4.06
N SER A 79 9.09 12.67 4.77
CA SER A 79 8.94 12.62 6.21
C SER A 79 9.22 11.27 6.85
N ASN A 80 9.24 10.14 6.11
CA ASN A 80 9.66 8.84 6.65
C ASN A 80 10.79 8.24 5.82
N GLN A 81 11.96 8.05 6.44
CA GLN A 81 13.12 7.44 5.82
C GLN A 81 13.81 6.48 6.81
N ASN A 82 14.45 5.44 6.27
CA ASN A 82 15.15 4.42 7.06
C ASN A 82 16.67 4.63 6.98
N ILE A 83 17.35 4.55 8.12
CA ILE A 83 18.82 4.61 8.23
C ILE A 83 19.28 3.66 9.35
N LEU A 84 20.24 2.79 9.05
CA LEU A 84 20.85 1.86 10.01
C LEU A 84 19.84 1.09 10.88
N GLY A 85 18.78 0.56 10.27
CA GLY A 85 17.74 -0.24 10.96
C GLY A 85 16.73 0.57 11.79
N ASN A 86 16.76 1.90 11.71
CA ASN A 86 15.79 2.80 12.32
C ASN A 86 14.99 3.55 11.24
N SER A 87 13.68 3.62 11.40
CA SER A 87 12.79 4.51 10.66
C SER A 87 12.65 5.83 11.42
N PHE A 88 12.79 6.96 10.71
CA PHE A 88 12.63 8.29 11.28
C PHE A 88 11.45 8.99 10.64
N THR A 89 10.50 9.44 11.46
CA THR A 89 9.39 10.29 11.05
C THR A 89 9.54 11.70 11.61
N LEU A 90 9.57 12.71 10.74
CA LEU A 90 9.73 14.11 11.16
C LEU A 90 8.44 14.91 10.98
N LYS A 91 8.13 15.74 11.97
CA LYS A 91 7.03 16.72 11.91
C LYS A 91 7.53 18.07 12.43
N ALA A 92 7.05 19.14 11.82
CA ALA A 92 7.31 20.49 12.30
C ALA A 92 5.99 21.25 12.44
N PHE A 93 5.85 22.02 13.51
CA PHE A 93 4.66 22.82 13.77
C PHE A 93 5.00 24.16 14.44
N ARG A 94 4.18 25.18 14.22
CA ARG A 94 4.28 26.46 14.91
C ARG A 94 3.39 26.49 16.14
N PHE A 95 3.94 26.95 17.25
CA PHE A 95 3.19 27.16 18.48
C PHE A 95 3.72 28.39 19.21
N GLN A 96 2.84 29.34 19.53
CA GLN A 96 3.17 30.59 20.24
C GLN A 96 4.35 31.38 19.63
N GLY A 97 4.46 31.41 18.30
CA GLY A 97 5.54 32.11 17.59
C GLY A 97 6.88 31.36 17.53
N ALA A 98 6.97 30.16 18.12
CA ALA A 98 8.13 29.30 17.99
C ALA A 98 7.86 28.14 17.02
N THR A 99 8.87 27.75 16.25
CA THR A 99 8.83 26.55 15.40
C THR A 99 9.37 25.36 16.21
N TYR A 100 8.57 24.32 16.35
CA TYR A 100 8.95 23.07 17.00
C TYR A 100 9.15 21.97 15.98
N VAL A 101 10.17 21.14 16.22
CA VAL A 101 10.46 19.95 15.42
C VAL A 101 10.33 18.73 16.33
N ALA A 102 9.58 17.75 15.86
CA ALA A 102 9.41 16.44 16.48
C ALA A 102 10.02 15.37 15.57
N ILE A 103 10.96 14.61 16.12
CA ILE A 103 11.64 13.50 15.46
C ILE A 103 11.21 12.22 16.17
N GLN A 104 10.49 11.36 15.46
CA GLN A 104 10.06 10.06 15.94
C GLN A 104 10.98 8.99 15.35
N LYS A 105 11.64 8.21 16.20
CA LYS A 105 12.46 7.05 15.84
C LYS A 105 11.66 5.78 16.11
N GLN A 106 11.69 4.84 15.17
CA GLN A 106 11.15 3.50 15.31
C GLN A 106 12.21 2.47 14.88
N ALA A 107 12.56 1.53 15.76
CA ALA A 107 13.45 0.43 15.42
C ALA A 107 12.73 -0.58 14.51
N CYS A 108 13.29 -0.81 13.32
CA CYS A 108 12.75 -1.76 12.34
C CYS A 108 13.52 -3.09 12.31
N SER A 109 14.71 -3.13 12.92
CA SER A 109 15.55 -4.33 13.04
C SER A 109 15.96 -4.56 14.49
N LYS A 110 16.30 -5.82 14.84
CA LYS A 110 16.87 -6.18 16.15
C LYS A 110 18.24 -5.53 16.36
N ASP A 111 18.99 -5.33 15.28
CA ASP A 111 20.32 -4.72 15.29
C ASP A 111 20.26 -3.23 14.92
N ALA A 112 19.13 -2.57 15.21
CA ALA A 112 18.95 -1.15 14.93
C ALA A 112 20.01 -0.32 15.66
N TYR A 113 20.59 0.64 14.94
CA TYR A 113 21.65 1.48 15.48
C TYR A 113 21.22 2.24 16.73
N THR A 114 22.13 2.33 17.68
CA THR A 114 22.04 3.12 18.91
C THR A 114 23.32 3.91 19.10
N GLY A 115 23.21 5.12 19.62
CA GLY A 115 24.32 6.05 19.75
C GLY A 115 23.98 7.47 19.29
N PRO A 116 25.01 8.29 19.02
CA PRO A 116 24.85 9.68 18.63
C PRO A 116 24.06 9.85 17.33
N LEU A 117 23.16 10.81 17.34
CA LEU A 117 22.41 11.31 16.20
C LEU A 117 22.69 12.81 16.09
N GLU A 118 23.35 13.21 15.01
CA GLU A 118 23.52 14.62 14.67
C GLU A 118 22.34 15.08 13.81
N VAL A 119 21.69 16.14 14.24
CA VAL A 119 20.55 16.74 13.55
C VAL A 119 20.91 18.16 13.16
N ALA A 120 21.04 18.43 11.87
CA ALA A 120 21.20 19.78 11.35
C ALA A 120 19.88 20.26 10.73
N LEU A 121 19.46 21.47 11.06
CA LEU A 121 18.20 22.06 10.60
C LEU A 121 18.46 23.41 9.96
N SER A 122 17.81 23.67 8.83
CA SER A 122 17.80 24.97 8.19
C SER A 122 16.43 25.26 7.56
N PRO A 123 16.07 26.54 7.36
CA PRO A 123 14.95 26.92 6.51
C PRO A 123 15.17 26.42 5.08
N TYR A 124 14.11 25.93 4.44
CA TYR A 124 14.13 25.67 3.00
C TYR A 124 14.06 26.99 2.26
N LEU A 125 15.11 27.28 1.48
CA LEU A 125 15.19 28.46 0.63
C LEU A 125 15.18 28.01 -0.83
N LYS A 126 14.29 28.60 -1.63
CA LYS A 126 14.14 28.27 -3.06
C LYS A 126 15.33 28.77 -3.87
N GLU A 127 15.95 29.85 -3.43
CA GLU A 127 17.18 30.42 -3.97
C GLU A 127 18.21 30.51 -2.87
N SER A 128 19.48 30.30 -3.23
CA SER A 128 20.57 30.24 -2.27
C SER A 128 21.09 31.67 -1.98
N PRO A 129 20.72 32.34 -0.88
CA PRO A 129 21.35 33.61 -0.54
C PRO A 129 22.85 33.43 -0.30
N LYS A 130 23.65 34.41 -0.75
CA LYS A 130 25.12 34.33 -0.76
C LYS A 130 25.76 34.38 0.62
N ASP A 131 25.07 34.90 1.64
CA ASP A 131 25.79 35.37 2.83
C ASP A 131 25.60 34.53 4.09
N HIS A 132 24.41 34.10 4.53
CA HIS A 132 24.29 33.27 5.76
C HIS A 132 23.02 32.42 5.77
N TYR A 133 23.15 31.16 6.22
CA TYR A 133 22.03 30.28 6.54
C TYR A 133 21.96 30.08 8.05
N PRO A 134 20.80 30.30 8.70
CA PRO A 134 20.64 29.85 10.06
C PRO A 134 20.61 28.31 10.05
N ILE A 135 21.71 27.70 10.48
CA ILE A 135 21.82 26.26 10.70
C ILE A 135 21.82 26.01 12.20
N GLN A 136 20.82 25.29 12.68
CA GLN A 136 20.80 24.79 14.05
C GLN A 136 21.30 23.36 14.04
N VAL A 137 22.31 23.04 14.84
CA VAL A 137 22.76 21.66 15.06
C VAL A 137 22.33 21.21 16.45
N GLN A 138 21.75 20.01 16.53
CA GLN A 138 21.47 19.32 17.78
C GLN A 138 22.14 17.96 17.78
N GLN A 139 22.74 17.60 18.91
CA GLN A 139 23.25 16.26 19.16
C GLN A 139 22.28 15.55 20.09
N LEU A 140 21.72 14.45 19.60
CA LEU A 140 20.81 13.58 20.33
C LEU A 140 21.47 12.21 20.48
N THR A 141 20.94 11.39 21.37
CA THR A 141 21.38 10.00 21.50
C THR A 141 20.18 9.09 21.35
N ILE A 142 20.24 8.20 20.38
CA ILE A 142 19.22 7.19 20.13
C ILE A 142 19.50 5.99 21.02
N SER A 143 18.51 5.54 21.79
CA SER A 143 18.64 4.35 22.63
C SER A 143 18.11 3.07 21.97
N LEU A 144 18.26 1.95 22.69
CA LEU A 144 17.74 0.63 22.34
C LEU A 144 16.20 0.56 22.39
N LYS A 145 15.52 1.60 22.88
CA LYS A 145 14.06 1.63 22.92
C LYS A 145 13.48 1.47 21.51
N PRO A 146 12.41 0.67 21.35
CA PRO A 146 11.81 0.41 20.05
C PRO A 146 11.23 1.68 19.43
N THR A 147 10.72 2.60 20.26
CA THR A 147 10.22 3.90 19.84
C THR A 147 10.76 4.99 20.73
N GLU A 148 11.16 6.11 20.12
CA GLU A 148 11.61 7.32 20.82
C GLU A 148 11.10 8.56 20.11
N GLU A 149 10.88 9.62 20.88
CA GLU A 149 10.47 10.91 20.33
C GLU A 149 11.32 12.02 20.94
N PHE A 150 11.91 12.83 20.07
CA PHE A 150 12.70 14.00 20.43
C PHE A 150 11.95 15.25 19.97
N ARG A 151 11.82 16.24 20.86
CA ARG A 151 11.16 17.51 20.56
C ARG A 151 12.04 18.67 21.00
N PHE A 152 12.18 19.65 20.12
CA PHE A 152 12.92 20.87 20.41
C PHE A 152 12.41 22.03 19.55
N SER A 153 12.65 23.26 20.01
CA SER A 153 12.39 24.46 19.22
C SER A 153 13.62 24.82 18.38
N VAL A 154 13.38 25.49 17.25
CA VAL A 154 14.42 26.11 16.44
C VAL A 154 14.36 27.64 16.55
N PRO A 155 15.50 28.35 16.52
CA PRO A 155 15.56 29.79 16.75
C PRO A 155 15.20 30.64 15.51
N PHE A 156 14.46 30.06 14.57
CA PHE A 156 14.08 30.73 13.32
C PHE A 156 12.69 30.30 12.84
N GLU A 157 12.06 31.18 12.08
CA GLU A 157 10.76 30.91 11.46
C GLU A 157 10.94 30.45 10.02
N ALA A 158 10.24 29.38 9.63
CA ALA A 158 10.26 28.88 8.27
C ALA A 158 8.92 28.22 7.91
N GLU A 159 8.51 28.30 6.65
CA GLU A 159 7.35 27.55 6.13
C GLU A 159 7.70 26.10 5.81
N LYS A 160 8.96 25.85 5.47
CA LYS A 160 9.52 24.54 5.17
C LYS A 160 10.91 24.46 5.79
N LEU A 161 11.25 23.28 6.32
CA LEU A 161 12.55 22.98 6.90
C LEU A 161 13.26 21.92 6.08
N VAL A 162 14.57 22.08 5.95
CA VAL A 162 15.48 21.00 5.56
C VAL A 162 16.11 20.46 6.83
N VAL A 163 15.99 19.16 7.06
CA VAL A 163 16.57 18.48 8.21
C VAL A 163 17.51 17.40 7.71
N LEU A 164 18.75 17.42 8.17
CA LEU A 164 19.73 16.38 7.95
C LEU A 164 19.88 15.58 9.23
N LEU A 165 19.64 14.27 9.14
CA LEU A 165 19.96 13.31 10.18
C LEU A 165 21.23 12.59 9.78
N LYS A 166 22.23 12.58 10.66
CA LYS A 166 23.47 11.84 10.46
C LYS A 166 23.69 10.87 11.60
N CYS A 167 23.93 9.60 11.24
CA CYS A 167 24.23 8.50 12.15
C CYS A 167 25.51 7.82 11.63
N LYS A 168 26.60 7.88 12.40
CA LYS A 168 27.93 7.45 11.92
C LYS A 168 28.30 8.14 10.59
N ASP A 169 28.46 7.37 9.52
CA ASP A 169 28.81 7.83 8.17
C ASP A 169 27.60 7.97 7.25
N ASP A 170 26.43 7.49 7.68
CA ASP A 170 25.19 7.59 6.91
C ASP A 170 24.45 8.90 7.22
N MET A 171 23.89 9.50 6.18
CA MET A 171 23.11 10.74 6.29
C MET A 171 21.83 10.65 5.46
N VAL A 172 20.75 11.17 6.02
CA VAL A 172 19.46 11.29 5.35
C VAL A 172 18.96 12.72 5.43
N LYS A 173 18.42 13.20 4.31
CA LYS A 173 17.81 14.52 4.20
C LYS A 173 16.29 14.42 4.16
N PHE A 174 15.65 15.25 4.97
CA PHE A 174 14.21 15.46 4.99
C PHE A 174 13.90 16.88 4.55
N THR A 175 12.85 17.05 3.75
CA THR A 175 12.24 18.36 3.51
C THR A 175 10.82 18.31 4.05
N ILE A 176 10.55 19.03 5.14
CA ILE A 176 9.26 18.97 5.84
C ILE A 176 8.57 20.34 5.85
N PRO A 177 7.27 20.42 5.55
CA PRO A 177 6.50 21.64 5.77
C PRO A 177 6.27 21.87 7.27
N VAL A 178 6.26 23.13 7.67
CA VAL A 178 5.89 23.57 9.02
C VAL A 178 4.40 23.90 9.02
N ARG A 179 3.64 23.22 9.89
CA ARG A 179 2.18 23.38 10.01
C ARG A 179 1.75 24.27 11.16
#